data_AF-A0A378J8T6-F1
#
_entry.id   AF-A0A378J8T6-F1
#
_cell.length_a   1.000
_cell.length_b   1.000
_cell.length_c   1.000
_cell.angle_alpha   90.00
_cell.angle_beta   90.00
_cell.angle_gamma   90.00
#
_symmetry.space_group_name_H-M   'P 1'
#
loop_
_entity.id
_entity.type
_entity.pdbx_description
1 polymer ?
#
loop_
_entity_poly.entity_id
_entity_poly.type
_entity_poly.pdbx_seq_one_letter_code
_entity_poly.pdbx_strand_id
1 'polypeptide(L)'
;MKTILLSLLIAFSSTLIASDLGKKTYEMTCQTCHDPRFAPGMHAPAAFNKQAWAIRFNKAIMESKNNPTRFKTAIDYLLYKVGTGKGLMPHGGLCKEADASNKNCSDEAIAAAIYYMAGMPTDN
;
A
#
# COMPACT_ATOMS: atom_id res chain seq x y z
N MET A 1 -3.46 46.49 9.06
CA MET A 1 -3.82 45.14 9.53
C MET A 1 -3.68 44.18 8.36
N LYS A 2 -2.47 43.66 8.16
CA LYS A 2 -2.08 42.74 7.07
C LYS A 2 -1.37 41.59 7.78
N THR A 3 -2.01 40.43 7.92
CA THR A 3 -1.38 39.09 8.10
C THR A 3 -2.35 38.09 8.75
N ILE A 4 -3.50 37.80 8.12
CA ILE A 4 -4.24 36.57 8.44
C ILE A 4 -4.85 36.04 7.14
N LEU A 5 -4.02 35.61 6.18
CA LEU A 5 -4.53 34.95 4.97
C LEU A 5 -3.52 33.98 4.36
N LEU A 6 -2.76 33.25 5.18
CA LEU A 6 -1.77 32.29 4.65
C LEU A 6 -1.76 30.92 5.35
N SER A 7 -2.77 30.59 6.17
CA SER A 7 -2.77 29.35 6.97
C SER A 7 -3.70 28.24 6.45
N LEU A 8 -4.48 28.46 5.38
CA LEU A 8 -5.48 27.49 4.90
C LEU A 8 -5.07 26.63 3.69
N LEU A 9 -3.85 26.80 3.16
CA LEU A 9 -3.44 26.14 1.90
C LEU A 9 -2.57 24.87 2.08
N ILE A 10 -2.24 24.47 3.30
CA ILE A 10 -1.28 23.36 3.53
C ILE A 10 -1.99 21.99 3.66
N ALA A 11 -3.28 21.95 4.00
CA ALA A 11 -3.99 20.69 4.26
C ALA A 11 -4.44 19.94 2.99
N PHE A 12 -4.51 20.59 1.83
CA PHE A 12 -4.99 19.96 0.58
C PHE A 12 -3.90 19.26 -0.24
N SER A 13 -2.62 19.53 0.03
CA SER A 13 -1.52 18.96 -0.75
C SER A 13 -1.19 17.52 -0.33
N SER A 14 -1.42 17.17 0.93
CA SER A 14 -1.00 15.88 1.52
C SER A 14 -1.78 14.69 0.95
N THR A 15 -3.08 14.84 0.69
CA THR A 15 -3.94 13.78 0.14
C THR A 15 -3.64 13.50 -1.32
N LEU A 16 -3.28 14.52 -2.12
CA LEU A 16 -2.94 14.33 -3.52
C LEU A 16 -1.63 13.55 -3.67
N ILE A 17 -0.62 13.85 -2.85
CA ILE A 17 0.72 13.24 -2.92
C ILE A 17 0.67 11.75 -2.56
N ALA A 18 -0.07 11.36 -1.52
CA ALA A 18 -0.18 9.95 -1.11
C ALA A 18 -0.90 9.07 -2.15
N SER A 19 -1.92 9.63 -2.82
CA SER A 19 -2.64 8.95 -3.91
C SER A 19 -1.74 8.69 -5.13
N ASP A 20 -0.87 9.64 -5.46
CA ASP A 20 0.08 9.54 -6.56
C ASP A 20 1.20 8.55 -6.25
N LEU A 21 1.72 8.53 -5.01
CA LEU A 21 2.73 7.58 -4.55
C LEU A 21 2.22 6.13 -4.61
N GLY A 22 1.05 5.86 -4.05
CA GLY A 22 0.48 4.51 -4.04
C GLY A 22 0.20 3.97 -5.44
N LYS A 23 -0.35 4.82 -6.32
CA LYS A 23 -0.57 4.47 -7.73
C LYS A 23 0.74 4.18 -8.45
N LYS A 24 1.74 5.06 -8.32
CA LYS A 24 3.06 4.89 -8.97
C LYS A 24 3.75 3.60 -8.54
N THR A 25 3.75 3.31 -7.24
CA THR A 25 4.34 2.05 -6.74
C THR A 25 3.56 0.83 -7.22
N TYR A 26 2.22 0.89 -7.25
CA TYR A 26 1.41 -0.16 -7.84
C TYR A 26 1.77 -0.42 -9.32
N GLU A 27 1.79 0.62 -10.14
CA GLU A 27 2.06 0.53 -11.58
C GLU A 27 3.48 0.04 -11.87
N MET A 28 4.44 0.41 -11.03
CA MET A 28 5.84 0.03 -11.21
C MET A 28 6.09 -1.46 -10.95
N THR A 29 5.41 -2.05 -9.97
CA THR A 29 5.80 -3.40 -9.49
C THR A 29 4.61 -4.29 -9.11
N CYS A 30 3.64 -3.78 -8.36
CA CYS A 30 2.56 -4.62 -7.82
C CYS A 30 1.57 -5.09 -8.89
N GLN A 31 1.35 -4.28 -9.95
CA GLN A 31 0.32 -4.54 -10.97
C GLN A 31 0.53 -5.86 -11.71
N THR A 32 1.78 -6.31 -11.88
CA THR A 32 2.10 -7.55 -12.61
C THR A 32 1.33 -8.75 -12.08
N CYS A 33 1.12 -8.80 -10.75
CA CYS A 33 0.38 -9.88 -10.10
C CYS A 33 -0.99 -9.44 -9.58
N HIS A 34 -1.15 -8.18 -9.19
CA HIS A 34 -2.38 -7.69 -8.55
C HIS A 34 -3.37 -7.06 -9.53
N ASP A 35 -3.01 -6.81 -10.79
CA ASP A 35 -3.99 -6.38 -11.80
C ASP A 35 -5.14 -7.39 -11.89
N PRO A 36 -6.41 -6.95 -11.87
CA PRO A 36 -7.56 -7.85 -11.90
C PRO A 36 -7.57 -8.86 -13.04
N ARG A 37 -6.89 -8.56 -14.16
CA ARG A 37 -6.75 -9.45 -15.31
C ARG A 37 -5.84 -10.65 -15.02
N PHE A 38 -4.81 -10.48 -14.19
CA PHE A 38 -3.79 -11.50 -13.93
C PHE A 38 -3.91 -12.14 -12.54
N ALA A 39 -4.47 -11.39 -11.58
CA ALA A 39 -4.58 -11.81 -10.18
C ALA A 39 -5.22 -13.19 -9.96
N PRO A 40 -6.27 -13.60 -10.71
CA PRO A 40 -6.82 -14.95 -10.58
C PRO A 40 -5.78 -16.04 -10.89
N GLY A 41 -5.00 -15.90 -11.98
CA GLY A 41 -3.98 -16.87 -12.36
C GLY A 41 -2.76 -16.87 -11.42
N MET A 42 -2.50 -15.73 -10.77
CA MET A 42 -1.41 -15.57 -9.80
C MET A 42 -1.83 -15.89 -8.36
N HIS A 43 -3.10 -16.27 -8.14
CA HIS A 43 -3.71 -16.42 -6.81
C HIS A 43 -3.49 -15.20 -5.88
N ALA A 44 -3.37 -14.01 -6.47
CA ALA A 44 -3.18 -12.75 -5.76
C ALA A 44 -4.53 -12.10 -5.43
N PRO A 45 -4.65 -11.29 -4.35
CA PRO A 45 -5.82 -10.44 -4.19
C PRO A 45 -5.83 -9.37 -5.29
N ALA A 46 -6.80 -9.45 -6.19
CA ALA A 46 -6.99 -8.47 -7.25
C ALA A 46 -7.11 -7.04 -6.67
N ALA A 47 -6.41 -6.09 -7.27
CA ALA A 47 -6.56 -4.68 -6.95
C ALA A 47 -8.03 -4.27 -7.11
N PHE A 48 -8.48 -3.43 -6.20
CA PHE A 48 -9.84 -2.89 -6.07
C PHE A 48 -10.94 -3.93 -5.82
N ASN A 49 -10.59 -5.20 -5.58
CA ASN A 49 -11.54 -6.17 -5.04
C ASN A 49 -11.74 -5.92 -3.54
N LYS A 50 -12.74 -5.10 -3.21
CA LYS A 50 -13.04 -4.67 -1.84
C LYS A 50 -13.19 -5.85 -0.87
N GLN A 51 -13.86 -6.93 -1.27
CA GLN A 51 -14.07 -8.08 -0.40
C GLN A 51 -12.76 -8.83 -0.12
N ALA A 52 -11.94 -9.04 -1.15
CA ALA A 52 -10.64 -9.68 -0.98
C ALA A 52 -9.78 -8.86 -0.02
N TRP A 53 -9.66 -7.55 -0.24
CA TRP A 53 -8.85 -6.66 0.60
C TRP A 53 -9.40 -6.54 2.02
N ALA A 54 -10.71 -6.45 2.22
CA ALA A 54 -11.33 -6.44 3.55
C ALA A 54 -10.94 -7.68 4.37
N ILE A 55 -10.93 -8.87 3.76
CA ILE A 55 -10.48 -10.10 4.43
C ILE A 55 -9.02 -9.98 4.88
N ARG A 56 -8.14 -9.40 4.05
CA ARG A 56 -6.71 -9.24 4.38
C ARG A 56 -6.51 -8.23 5.50
N PHE A 57 -7.20 -7.09 5.45
CA PHE A 57 -7.15 -6.08 6.50
C PHE A 57 -7.72 -6.60 7.82
N ASN A 58 -8.85 -7.29 7.81
CA ASN A 58 -9.41 -7.91 9.02
C ASN A 58 -8.43 -8.90 9.66
N LYS A 59 -7.78 -9.74 8.85
CA LYS A 59 -6.72 -10.62 9.34
C LYS A 59 -5.56 -9.80 9.93
N ALA A 60 -5.09 -8.78 9.23
CA ALA A 60 -3.98 -7.94 9.68
C ALA A 60 -4.29 -7.21 11.01
N ILE A 61 -5.52 -6.73 11.19
CA ILE A 61 -6.01 -6.15 12.44
C ILE A 61 -5.97 -7.17 13.58
N MET A 62 -6.38 -8.43 13.33
CA MET A 62 -6.30 -9.46 14.36
C MET A 62 -4.84 -9.80 14.70
N GLU A 63 -3.97 -9.86 13.70
CA GLU A 63 -2.54 -10.16 13.90
C GLU A 63 -1.83 -9.05 14.68
N SER A 64 -2.18 -7.79 14.47
CA SER A 64 -1.63 -6.67 15.25
C SER A 64 -2.12 -6.67 16.70
N LYS A 65 -3.38 -7.06 16.93
CA LYS A 65 -3.91 -7.26 18.30
C LYS A 65 -3.24 -8.43 19.02
N ASN A 66 -2.98 -9.52 18.32
CA ASN A 66 -2.37 -10.72 18.89
C ASN A 66 -0.86 -10.59 19.12
N ASN A 67 -0.18 -9.71 18.36
CA ASN A 67 1.28 -9.54 18.41
C ASN A 67 1.67 -8.05 18.46
N PRO A 68 1.21 -7.28 19.47
CA PRO A 68 1.33 -5.81 19.48
C PRO A 68 2.78 -5.31 19.59
N THR A 69 3.70 -6.12 20.09
CA THR A 69 5.14 -5.80 20.13
C THR A 69 5.79 -5.86 18.75
N ARG A 70 5.19 -6.62 17.82
CA ARG A 70 5.72 -6.87 16.49
C ARG A 70 5.00 -6.07 15.41
N PHE A 71 3.68 -5.93 15.53
CA PHE A 71 2.84 -5.18 14.59
C PHE A 71 1.99 -4.21 15.40
N LYS A 72 2.32 -2.92 15.36
CA LYS A 72 1.54 -1.88 16.06
C LYS A 72 0.23 -1.63 15.34
N THR A 73 0.23 -1.73 14.02
CA THR A 73 -0.92 -1.51 13.15
C THR A 73 -1.15 -2.69 12.20
N ALA A 74 -2.32 -2.68 11.54
CA ALA A 74 -2.61 -3.64 10.49
C ALA A 74 -1.65 -3.51 9.29
N ILE A 75 -1.25 -2.28 8.95
CA ILE A 75 -0.35 -2.04 7.82
C ILE A 75 1.05 -2.59 8.11
N ASP A 76 1.52 -2.56 9.36
CA ASP A 76 2.82 -3.17 9.73
C ASP A 76 2.84 -4.68 9.41
N TYR A 77 1.74 -5.38 9.68
CA TYR A 77 1.63 -6.79 9.34
C TYR A 77 1.64 -7.02 7.83
N LEU A 78 0.91 -6.19 7.07
CA LEU A 78 0.84 -6.30 5.61
C LEU A 78 2.20 -5.99 4.96
N LEU A 79 2.90 -4.95 5.43
CA LEU A 79 4.26 -4.62 5.04
C LEU A 79 5.22 -5.77 5.33
N TYR A 80 5.15 -6.35 6.53
CA TYR A 80 5.92 -7.54 6.86
C TYR A 80 5.65 -8.69 5.88
N LYS A 81 4.38 -8.92 5.51
CA LYS A 81 4.04 -9.96 4.53
C LYS A 81 4.58 -9.66 3.13
N VAL A 82 4.58 -8.41 2.67
CA VAL A 82 5.23 -8.00 1.42
C VAL A 82 6.74 -8.22 1.51
N GLY A 83 7.39 -7.75 2.57
CA GLY A 83 8.84 -7.89 2.77
C GLY A 83 9.30 -9.35 2.80
N THR A 84 8.56 -10.23 3.47
CA THR A 84 8.90 -11.67 3.55
C THR A 84 8.39 -12.52 2.39
N GLY A 85 7.61 -11.95 1.48
CA GLY A 85 6.83 -12.73 0.52
C GLY A 85 5.73 -13.59 1.17
N LYS A 86 4.84 -14.10 0.32
CA LYS A 86 3.75 -15.02 0.73
C LYS A 86 3.20 -15.77 -0.48
N GLY A 87 3.30 -17.10 -0.47
CA GLY A 87 2.84 -17.92 -1.60
C GLY A 87 3.63 -17.57 -2.86
N LEU A 88 2.94 -17.17 -3.93
CA LEU A 88 3.56 -16.73 -5.19
C LEU A 88 4.05 -15.27 -5.17
N MET A 89 3.77 -14.51 -4.10
CA MET A 89 4.28 -13.14 -3.97
C MET A 89 5.74 -13.19 -3.50
N PRO A 90 6.70 -12.71 -4.31
CA PRO A 90 8.11 -12.70 -3.96
C PRO A 90 8.42 -11.67 -2.87
N HIS A 91 9.60 -11.82 -2.26
CA HIS A 91 10.11 -10.88 -1.25
C HIS A 91 10.14 -9.46 -1.79
N GLY A 92 9.59 -8.51 -1.02
CA GLY A 92 9.55 -7.09 -1.39
C GLY A 92 8.67 -6.78 -2.61
N GLY A 93 7.87 -7.74 -3.10
CA GLY A 93 6.95 -7.54 -4.22
C GLY A 93 7.62 -7.19 -5.56
N LEU A 94 8.89 -7.57 -5.75
CA LEU A 94 9.74 -7.19 -6.91
C LEU A 94 10.08 -5.70 -7.04
N CYS A 95 9.91 -4.90 -5.98
CA CYS A 95 10.15 -3.47 -6.10
C CYS A 95 11.62 -3.14 -6.43
N LYS A 96 12.58 -3.86 -5.85
CA LYS A 96 14.00 -3.62 -6.08
C LYS A 96 14.44 -4.10 -7.48
N GLU A 97 13.74 -5.09 -7.99
CA GLU A 97 13.95 -5.74 -9.28
C GLU A 97 13.28 -4.99 -10.43
N ALA A 98 12.39 -4.03 -10.14
CA ALA A 98 11.77 -3.19 -11.15
C ALA A 98 12.84 -2.38 -11.93
N ASP A 99 12.75 -2.41 -13.25
CA ASP A 99 13.60 -1.63 -14.16
C ASP A 99 13.09 -0.18 -14.26
N ALA A 100 13.21 0.55 -13.16
CA ALA A 100 12.85 1.95 -13.05
C ALA A 100 13.96 2.73 -12.33
N SER A 101 14.43 3.81 -12.97
CA SER A 101 15.52 4.66 -12.46
C SER A 101 15.16 5.43 -11.19
N ASN A 102 13.87 5.69 -10.96
CA ASN A 102 13.33 6.40 -9.79
C ASN A 102 12.46 5.50 -8.90
N LYS A 103 12.81 4.22 -8.78
CA LYS A 103 12.04 3.29 -7.93
C LYS A 103 12.08 3.70 -6.46
N ASN A 104 10.89 3.85 -5.87
CA ASN A 104 10.71 4.08 -4.44
C ASN A 104 10.13 2.83 -3.79
N CYS A 105 10.99 2.11 -3.06
CA CYS A 105 10.65 0.89 -2.34
C CYS A 105 10.62 1.09 -0.83
N SER A 106 10.37 2.33 -0.37
CA SER A 106 10.18 2.59 1.05
C SER A 106 8.92 1.89 1.56
N ASP A 107 8.88 1.62 2.87
CA ASP A 107 7.69 1.08 3.53
C ASP A 107 6.47 2.00 3.33
N GLU A 108 6.68 3.32 3.29
CA GLU A 108 5.64 4.31 2.97
C GLU A 108 5.06 4.11 1.56
N ALA A 109 5.93 3.93 0.55
CA ALA A 109 5.52 3.71 -0.82
C ALA A 109 4.75 2.39 -0.99
N ILE A 110 5.22 1.33 -0.34
CA ILE A 110 4.55 0.02 -0.34
C ILE A 110 3.21 0.09 0.42
N ALA A 111 3.16 0.78 1.56
CA ALA A 111 1.93 0.99 2.32
C ALA A 111 0.90 1.76 1.49
N ALA A 112 1.32 2.84 0.83
CA ALA A 112 0.47 3.60 -0.07
C ALA A 112 -0.06 2.73 -1.22
N ALA A 113 0.76 1.84 -1.79
CA ALA A 113 0.32 0.90 -2.82
C ALA A 113 -0.69 -0.13 -2.30
N ILE A 114 -0.52 -0.62 -1.06
CA ILE A 114 -1.47 -1.51 -0.40
C ILE A 114 -2.83 -0.83 -0.24
N TYR A 115 -2.85 0.42 0.26
CA TYR A 115 -4.09 1.19 0.39
C TYR A 115 -4.73 1.49 -0.97
N TYR A 116 -3.91 1.87 -1.95
CA TYR A 116 -4.36 2.08 -3.32
C TYR A 116 -5.04 0.83 -3.88
N MET A 117 -4.39 -0.34 -3.82
CA MET A 117 -4.99 -1.60 -4.26
C MET A 117 -6.23 -1.99 -3.45
N ALA A 118 -6.32 -1.63 -2.17
CA ALA A 118 -7.51 -1.85 -1.37
C ALA A 118 -8.68 -0.91 -1.73
N GLY A 119 -8.43 0.14 -2.51
CA GLY A 119 -9.39 1.20 -2.78
C GLY A 119 -9.74 1.98 -1.52
N MET A 120 -8.80 2.08 -0.57
CA MET A 120 -8.95 2.81 0.67
C MET A 120 -8.17 4.12 0.60
N PRO A 121 -8.71 5.23 1.15
CA PRO A 121 -7.91 6.42 1.37
C PRO A 121 -6.73 6.11 2.30
N THR A 122 -5.59 6.72 2.05
CA THR A 122 -4.47 6.72 2.99
C THR A 122 -4.83 7.69 4.12
N ASP A 123 -5.52 7.19 5.14
CA ASP A 123 -5.87 8.01 6.30
C ASP A 123 -4.57 8.39 7.04
N ASN A 124 -4.30 9.69 7.15
CA ASN A 124 -3.33 10.26 8.09
C ASN A 124 -4.00 10.46 9.45
#